data_AF-A0AAU1R5X8-F1
#
_entry.id   AF-A0AAU1R5X8-F1
#
_cell.length_a   1.000
_cell.length_b   1.000
_cell.length_c   1.000
_cell.angle_alpha   90.00
_cell.angle_beta   90.00
_cell.angle_gamma   90.00
#
_symmetry.space_group_name_H-M   'P 1'
#
loop_
_entity.id
_entity.type
_entity.pdbx_description
1 polymer ?
#
loop_
_entity_poly.entity_id
_entity_poly.type
_entity_poly.pdbx_seq_one_letter_code
_entity_poly.pdbx_strand_id
1 'polypeptide(L)' 'MITHDFVEEGHLLDGDRVDLTPGQAFGPGRDECRRPGMRHGPCRAPAGRALVEIRDRA' A
#
# COMPACT_ATOMS: atom_id res chain seq x y z
N MET A 1 -0.25 5.60 12.17
CA MET A 1 0.81 4.82 11.49
C MET A 1 0.38 3.37 11.47
N ILE A 2 0.54 2.67 10.35
CA ILE A 2 0.21 1.24 10.24
C ILE A 2 1.52 0.44 10.24
N THR A 3 1.51 -0.71 10.90
CA THR A 3 2.57 -1.72 10.87
C THR A 3 1.92 -3.09 11.06
N HIS A 4 2.53 -4.13 10.50
CA HIS A 4 2.05 -5.51 10.59
C HIS A 4 3.24 -6.48 10.74
N ASP A 5 2.96 -7.70 11.17
CA ASP A 5 3.92 -8.78 11.42
C ASP A 5 4.08 -9.75 10.23
N PHE A 6 3.45 -9.46 9.10
CA PHE A 6 3.49 -10.26 7.86
C PHE A 6 4.15 -9.48 6.71
N VAL A 7 4.47 -10.16 5.60
CA VAL A 7 4.83 -9.50 4.35
C VAL A 7 3.54 -9.09 3.63
N GLU A 8 3.45 -7.84 3.17
CA GLU A 8 2.36 -7.34 2.33
C GLU A 8 2.91 -6.90 0.97
N GLU A 9 2.48 -7.56 -0.10
CA GLU A 9 2.76 -7.17 -1.48
C GLU A 9 1.48 -6.63 -2.12
N GLY A 10 1.55 -5.44 -2.70
CA GLY A 10 0.41 -4.73 -3.27
C GLY A 10 0.65 -4.33 -4.72
N HIS A 11 -0.36 -4.49 -5.58
CA HIS A 11 -0.35 -4.02 -6.97
C HIS A 11 -1.60 -3.18 -7.27
N LEU A 12 -1.41 -1.90 -7.56
CA LEU A 12 -2.50 -0.95 -7.82
C LEU A 12 -3.03 -1.13 -9.24
N LEU A 13 -4.23 -1.68 -9.37
CA LEU A 13 -4.86 -1.97 -10.66
C LEU A 13 -5.54 -0.74 -11.26
N ASP A 14 -6.17 0.08 -10.43
CA ASP A 14 -6.92 1.26 -10.87
C ASP A 14 -7.05 2.31 -9.76
N GLY A 15 -7.33 3.55 -10.16
CA GLY A 15 -7.55 4.69 -9.25
C GLY A 15 -6.25 5.27 -8.68
N ASP A 16 -6.31 5.77 -7.44
CA ASP A 16 -5.19 6.47 -6.82
C ASP A 16 -4.92 6.04 -5.37
N ARG A 17 -3.67 6.21 -4.95
CA ARG A 17 -3.26 5.98 -3.56
C ARG A 17 -2.28 7.05 -3.12
N VAL A 18 -2.60 7.75 -2.03
CA VAL A 18 -1.73 8.75 -1.42
C VAL A 18 -1.26 8.21 -0.06
N ASP A 19 0.02 7.87 0.05
CA ASP A 19 0.65 7.55 1.33
C ASP A 19 0.98 8.84 2.07
N LEU A 20 0.29 9.07 3.20
CA LEU A 20 0.41 10.30 3.97
C LEU A 20 1.70 10.37 4.81
N THR A 21 2.42 9.27 4.99
CA THR A 21 3.72 9.29 5.71
C THR A 21 4.80 10.00 4.88
N PRO A 22 5.09 9.58 3.63
CA PRO A 22 6.00 10.30 2.75
C PRO A 22 5.31 11.44 1.98
N GLY A 23 3.97 11.55 2.04
CA GLY A 23 3.21 12.54 1.27
C GLY A 23 3.23 12.26 -0.25
N GLN A 24 3.29 10.98 -0.64
CA GLN A 24 3.49 10.57 -2.03
C GLN A 24 2.23 9.93 -2.61
N ALA A 25 1.90 10.30 -3.86
CA ALA A 25 0.81 9.72 -4.63
C ALA A 25 1.31 8.65 -5.62
N PHE A 26 0.50 7.62 -5.81
CA PHE A 26 0.72 6.50 -6.70
C PHE A 26 -0.51 6.28 -7.58
N GLY A 27 -0.29 5.80 -8.80
CA GLY A 27 -1.33 5.46 -9.77
C GLY A 27 -1.21 4.02 -10.26
N PRO A 28 -2.08 3.61 -11.21
CA PRO A 28 -2.17 2.24 -11.70
C PRO A 28 -0.84 1.68 -12.21
N GLY A 29 -0.63 0.38 -12.03
CA GLY A 29 0.61 -0.32 -12.37
C GLY A 29 1.72 -0.17 -11.31
N ARG A 30 1.45 0.47 -10.17
CA ARG A 30 2.43 0.61 -9.09
C ARG A 30 2.43 -0.61 -8.17
N ASP A 31 3.61 -1.19 -8.00
CA ASP A 31 3.90 -2.19 -6.98
C ASP A 31 4.39 -1.56 -5.66
N GLU A 32 4.00 -2.18 -4.55
CA GLU A 32 4.52 -1.92 -3.21
C GLU A 32 4.81 -3.23 -2.47
N CYS A 33 5.89 -3.24 -1.68
CA CYS A 33 6.23 -4.36 -0.81
C CYS A 33 6.52 -3.82 0.60
N ARG A 34 5.85 -4.38 1.59
CA ARG A 34 5.96 -4.02 3.00
C ARG A 34 6.45 -5.24 3.78
N ARG A 35 7.63 -5.10 4.40
CA ARG A 35 8.20 -6.14 5.26
C ARG A 35 7.56 -6.08 6.66
N PRO A 36 7.60 -7.18 7.43
CA PRO A 36 7.20 -7.18 8.83
C PRO A 36 7.86 -6.03 9.60
N GLY A 37 7.06 -5.29 10.37
CA GLY A 37 7.48 -4.14 11.16
C GLY A 37 7.64 -2.83 10.39
N MET A 38 7.60 -2.85 9.05
CA MET A 38 7.78 -1.64 8.26
C MET A 38 6.61 -0.69 8.48
N ARG A 39 6.89 0.56 8.87
CA ARG A 39 5.85 1.57 9.06
C ARG A 39 5.44 2.14 7.71
N HIS A 40 4.15 2.21 7.43
CA HIS A 40 3.60 2.81 6.21
C HIS A 40 2.21 3.41 6.44
N GLY A 41 1.73 4.18 5.46
CA GLY A 41 0.42 4.83 5.53
C GLY A 41 0.30 5.82 6.72
N PRO A 42 -0.92 6.25 7.07
CA PRO A 42 -2.20 5.89 6.47
C PRO A 42 -2.29 6.31 5.01
N CYS A 43 -2.96 5.51 4.19
CA CYS A 43 -3.15 5.80 2.78
C CYS A 43 -4.57 6.31 2.50
N ARG A 44 -4.71 7.32 1.65
CA ARG A 44 -6.00 7.79 1.12
C ARG A 44 -6.16 7.42 -0.36
N ALA A 45 -7.40 7.38 -0.83
CA ALA A 45 -7.76 7.15 -2.23
C ALA A 45 -8.92 8.08 -2.59
N PRO A 46 -8.69 9.39 -2.77
CA PRO A 46 -9.72 10.37 -3.08
C PRO A 46 -10.58 10.04 -4.32
N ALA A 47 -10.04 9.35 -5.32
CA ALA A 47 -10.79 8.90 -6.50
C ALA A 47 -11.28 7.44 -6.40
N GLY A 48 -11.08 6.79 -5.26
CA GLY A 48 -11.22 5.34 -5.13
C GLY A 48 -10.00 4.59 -5.66
N ARG A 49 -9.91 3.29 -5.34
CA ARG A 49 -8.85 2.42 -5.83
C ARG A 49 -9.27 0.97 -5.93
N ALA A 50 -8.67 0.25 -6.88
CA ALA A 50 -8.64 -1.21 -6.92
C ALA A 50 -7.21 -1.69 -6.70
N LEU A 51 -6.99 -2.44 -5.62
CA LEU A 51 -5.67 -2.91 -5.20
C LEU A 51 -5.75 -4.41 -4.92
N VAL A 52 -4.82 -5.17 -5.46
CA VAL A 52 -4.60 -6.56 -5.02
C VAL A 52 -3.55 -6.53 -3.92
N GLU A 53 -3.86 -7.13 -2.77
CA GLU A 53 -2.92 -7.27 -1.65
C GLU A 53 -2.73 -8.76 -1.36
N ILE A 54 -1.49 -9.22 -1.36
CA ILE A 54 -1.07 -10.57 -0.96
C ILE A 54 -0.39 -10.44 0.40
N ARG A 55 -0.79 -11.30 1.34
CA ARG A 55 -0.24 -11.34 2.69
C ARG A 55 0.33 -12.71 2.98
N ASP A 56 1.61 -12.76 3.33
CA ASP A 56 2.31 -13.99 3.62
C ASP A 56 2.92 -14.01 5.03
N ARG A 57 2.83 -15.17 5.67
CA ARG A 57 3.45 -15.49 6.95
C ARG A 57 4.14 -16.85 6.80
N ALA A 58 5.45 -16.82 6.62
CA ALA A 58 6.30 -18.00 6.80
C ALA A 58 6.45 -18.35 8.28
#